data_AF-A0A453GU02-F1
#
_entry.id   AF-A0A453GU02-F1
#
_cell.length_a   1.000
_cell.length_b   1.000
_cell.length_c   1.000
_cell.angle_alpha   90.00
_cell.angle_beta   90.00
_cell.angle_gamma   90.00
#
_symmetry.space_group_name_H-M   'P 1'
#
loop_
_entity.id
_entity.type
_entity.pdbx_description
1 polymer ?
#
loop_
_entity_poly.entity_id
_entity_poly.type
_entity_poly.pdbx_seq_one_letter_code
_entity_poly.pdbx_strand_id
1 'polypeptide(L)' 'MTAILPTFIYFFLTKLFFSWLAEGHFGFIKLPVSVYHPSHIAELTKILNMICFSCLQFKNCKVHAEIKPSLGIYFDR' A
#
# COMPACT_ATOMS: atom_id res chain seq x y z
N MET A 1 -33.87 -0.80 -45.12
CA MET A 1 -33.75 -1.49 -43.82
C MET A 1 -32.49 -2.36 -43.68
N THR A 2 -31.47 -2.22 -44.55
CA THR A 2 -30.34 -3.17 -44.61
C THR A 2 -29.00 -2.63 -44.08
N ALA A 3 -28.88 -1.34 -43.77
CA ALA A 3 -27.63 -0.71 -43.31
C ALA A 3 -27.51 -0.51 -41.78
N ILE A 4 -28.57 -0.82 -41.03
CA ILE A 4 -28.65 -0.59 -39.58
C ILE A 4 -27.94 -1.72 -38.80
N LEU A 5 -28.00 -2.95 -39.31
CA LEU A 5 -27.39 -4.10 -38.67
C LEU A 5 -25.85 -4.06 -38.63
N PRO A 6 -25.12 -3.72 -39.74
CA PRO A 6 -23.66 -3.67 -39.69
C PRO A 6 -23.14 -2.50 -38.85
N THR A 7 -23.83 -1.37 -38.80
CA THR A 7 -23.45 -0.21 -37.97
C THR A 7 -23.65 -0.48 -36.48
N PHE A 8 -24.74 -1.16 -36.10
CA PHE A 8 -24.98 -1.56 -34.71
C PHE A 8 -23.96 -2.57 -34.20
N ILE A 9 -23.60 -3.55 -35.04
CA ILE A 9 -22.57 -4.55 -34.75
C ILE A 9 -21.18 -3.89 -34.64
N TYR A 10 -20.82 -2.99 -35.56
CA TYR A 10 -19.54 -2.26 -35.47
C TYR A 10 -19.45 -1.38 -34.23
N PHE A 11 -20.54 -0.72 -33.85
CA PHE A 11 -20.62 0.09 -32.63
C PHE A 11 -20.44 -0.76 -31.38
N PHE A 12 -21.10 -1.92 -31.30
CA PHE A 12 -20.93 -2.85 -30.18
C PHE A 12 -19.51 -3.44 -30.11
N LEU A 13 -18.95 -3.86 -31.25
CA LEU A 13 -17.61 -4.44 -31.32
C LEU A 13 -16.52 -3.44 -30.96
N THR A 14 -16.59 -2.20 -31.46
CA THR A 14 -15.60 -1.17 -31.12
C THR A 14 -15.67 -0.78 -29.64
N LYS A 15 -16.86 -0.74 -29.04
CA LYS A 15 -17.04 -0.43 -27.61
C LYS A 15 -16.60 -1.57 -26.68
N LEU A 16 -16.88 -2.82 -27.06
CA LEU A 16 -16.40 -4.02 -26.33
C LEU A 16 -14.88 -4.16 -26.44
N PHE A 17 -14.30 -3.88 -27.60
CA PHE A 17 -12.85 -3.92 -27.81
C PHE A 17 -12.13 -2.83 -26.99
N PHE A 18 -12.68 -1.60 -26.94
CA PHE A 18 -12.13 -0.52 -26.11
C PHE A 18 -12.24 -0.81 -24.61
N SER A 19 -13.31 -1.48 -24.18
CA SER A 19 -13.46 -1.90 -22.77
C SER A 19 -12.47 -3.00 -22.38
N TRP A 20 -12.05 -3.84 -23.32
CA TRP A 20 -11.10 -4.93 -23.06
C TRP A 20 -9.64 -4.43 -22.96
N LEU A 21 -9.34 -3.30 -23.58
CA LEU A 21 -8.02 -2.63 -23.55
C LEU A 21 -7.78 -1.77 -22.29
N ALA A 22 -8.74 -1.69 -21.38
CA ALA A 22 -8.57 -0.92 -20.15
C ALA A 22 -7.71 -1.71 -19.14
N GLU A 23 -6.40 -1.66 -19.33
CA GLU A 23 -5.44 -2.08 -18.31
C GLU A 23 -5.64 -1.18 -17.08
N GLY A 24 -6.10 -1.79 -15.99
CA GLY A 24 -6.64 -1.10 -14.82
C GLY A 24 -5.79 0.11 -14.39
N HIS A 25 -6.43 1.26 -14.25
CA HIS A 25 -5.74 2.47 -13.82
C HIS A 25 -5.49 2.40 -12.31
N PHE A 26 -4.23 2.59 -11.90
CA PHE A 26 -3.90 2.66 -10.48
C PHE A 26 -4.45 3.98 -9.91
N GLY A 27 -5.36 3.87 -8.95
CA GLY A 27 -5.85 5.00 -8.14
C GLY A 27 -5.26 4.90 -6.74
N PHE A 28 -4.89 6.05 -6.16
CA PHE A 28 -4.53 6.11 -4.75
C PHE A 28 -5.59 6.90 -3.99
N ILE A 29 -5.91 6.43 -2.77
CA ILE A 29 -6.78 7.13 -1.84
C ILE A 29 -5.92 7.63 -0.70
N LYS A 30 -6.04 8.92 -0.37
CA LYS A 30 -5.39 9.48 0.82
C LYS A 30 -6.21 9.09 2.04
N LEU A 31 -5.63 8.27 2.90
CA LEU A 31 -6.23 7.94 4.19
C LEU A 31 -6.04 9.11 5.16
N PRO A 32 -7.05 9.46 5.97
CA PRO A 32 -6.90 10.51 6.99
C PRO A 32 -5.97 10.10 8.13
N VAL A 33 -5.69 8.79 8.27
CA VAL A 33 -4.84 8.20 9.30
C VAL A 33 -3.92 7.15 8.69
N SER A 34 -2.76 6.90 9.31
CA SER A 34 -1.88 5.80 8.93
C SER A 34 -2.53 4.47 9.31
N VAL A 35 -2.59 3.54 8.34
CA VAL A 35 -3.14 2.19 8.54
C VAL A 35 -2.00 1.19 8.41
N TYR A 36 -1.81 0.38 9.44
CA TYR A 36 -0.83 -0.70 9.40
C TYR A 36 -1.34 -1.84 8.53
N HIS A 37 -0.47 -2.36 7.66
CA HIS A 37 -0.81 -3.47 6.80
C HIS A 37 -0.84 -4.80 7.59
N PRO A 38 -1.89 -5.62 7.44
CA PRO A 38 -2.09 -6.81 8.27
C PRO A 38 -0.95 -7.83 8.19
N SER A 39 -0.28 -7.96 7.03
CA SER A 39 0.85 -8.88 6.87
C SER A 39 2.08 -8.51 7.73
N HIS A 40 2.16 -7.28 8.27
CA HIS A 40 3.30 -6.81 9.05
C HIS A 40 2.99 -6.66 10.55
N ILE A 41 1.81 -7.09 11.01
CA ILE A 41 1.40 -6.98 12.42
C ILE A 41 2.38 -7.70 13.36
N ALA A 42 2.90 -8.85 12.95
CA ALA A 42 3.86 -9.62 13.74
C ALA A 42 5.16 -8.84 14.01
N GLU A 43 5.69 -8.17 13.00
CA GLU A 43 6.92 -7.38 13.12
C GLU A 43 6.68 -6.08 13.90
N LEU A 44 5.54 -5.43 13.66
CA LEU A 44 5.11 -4.26 14.43
C LEU A 44 5.04 -4.60 15.92
N THR A 45 4.46 -5.75 16.26
CA THR A 45 4.35 -6.20 17.66
C THR A 45 5.72 -6.38 18.32
N LYS A 46 6.72 -6.90 17.60
CA LYS A 46 8.09 -7.02 18.11
C LYS A 46 8.70 -5.66 18.41
N ILE A 47 8.59 -4.72 17.47
CA ILE A 47 9.12 -3.35 17.62
C ILE A 47 8.46 -2.67 18.82
N LEU A 48 7.14 -2.73 18.89
CA LEU A 48 6.36 -2.14 19.98
C LEU A 48 6.70 -2.77 21.34
N ASN A 49 6.98 -4.07 21.40
CA ASN A 49 7.40 -4.74 22.63
C ASN A 49 8.78 -4.30 23.13
N MET A 50 9.67 -3.87 22.24
CA MET A 50 10.98 -3.32 22.59
C MET A 50 10.91 -1.87 23.07
N ILE A 51 9.77 -1.19 22.90
CA ILE A 51 9.58 0.20 23.28
C ILE A 51 8.75 0.26 24.58
N CYS A 52 9.10 1.17 25.47
CA CYS A 52 8.25 1.55 26.59
C CYS A 52 7.21 2.57 26.11
N PHE A 53 5.92 2.24 26.14
CA PHE A 53 4.86 3.15 25.67
C PHE A 53 4.71 4.43 26.51
N SER A 54 5.17 4.42 27.76
CA SER A 54 5.11 5.60 28.64
C SER A 54 6.25 6.60 28.37
N CYS A 55 7.45 6.08 28.06
CA CYS A 55 8.65 6.92 27.88
C CYS A 55 9.07 7.07 26.42
N LEU A 56 8.48 6.29 25.51
CA LEU A 56 8.85 6.14 24.09
C LEU A 56 10.34 5.81 23.87
N GLN A 57 10.98 5.23 24.88
CA GLN A 57 12.37 4.78 24.83
C GLN A 57 12.44 3.27 24.66
N PHE A 58 13.52 2.78 24.07
CA PHE A 58 13.79 1.35 24.04
C PHE A 58 13.96 0.83 25.46
N LYS A 59 13.26 -0.27 25.77
CA LYS A 59 13.54 -1.08 26.95
C LYS A 59 15.00 -1.49 26.85
N ASN A 60 15.73 -1.30 27.94
CA ASN A 60 17.18 -1.43 28.01
C ASN A 60 17.60 -2.88 27.70
N CYS A 61 17.68 -3.21 26.42
CA CYS A 61 18.27 -4.45 25.95
C CYS A 61 19.77 -4.28 26.18
N LYS A 62 20.36 -5.14 27.00
CA LYS A 62 21.81 -5.30 27.11
C LYS A 62 22.32 -5.84 25.77
N VAL A 63 22.34 -5.00 24.73
CA VAL A 63 22.88 -5.35 23.42
C VAL A 63 24.38 -5.13 23.52
N HIS A 64 25.08 -6.22 23.83
CA HIS A 64 26.50 -6.30 23.53
C HIS A 64 26.67 -6.16 22.00
N ALA A 65 27.36 -5.08 21.64
CA ALA A 65 28.24 -4.89 20.49
C ALA A 65 27.68 -5.00 19.05
N GLU A 66 27.93 -3.90 18.32
CA GLU A 66 28.15 -3.79 16.87
C GLU A 66 26.99 -4.01 15.90
N ILE A 67 26.19 -2.96 15.72
CA ILE A 67 25.51 -2.70 14.44
C ILE A 67 25.80 -1.25 14.04
N LYS A 68 26.41 -1.06 12.85
CA LYS A 68 26.74 0.23 12.24
C LYS A 68 25.53 1.20 12.28
N PRO A 69 25.74 2.50 12.56
CA PRO A 69 24.67 3.48 12.53
C PRO A 69 24.41 3.86 11.07
N SER A 70 23.52 3.12 10.41
CA SER A 70 22.99 3.52 9.12
C SER A 70 21.52 3.12 9.02
N LEU A 71 20.68 3.83 9.77
CA LEU A 71 19.56 4.61 9.24
C LEU A 71 18.83 5.20 10.45
N GLY A 72 18.86 6.53 10.55
CA GLY A 72 18.11 7.27 11.55
C GLY A 72 16.62 7.02 11.38
N ILE A 73 16.00 6.43 12.37
CA ILE A 73 14.55 6.46 12.53
C ILE A 73 14.27 7.59 13.53
N TYR A 74 14.34 8.82 13.04
CA TYR A 74 13.66 9.94 13.69
C TYR A 74 12.16 9.64 13.59
N PHE A 75 11.52 9.35 14.72
CA PHE A 75 10.08 9.55 14.86
C PHE A 75 9.85 11.06 14.84
N ASP A 76 9.68 11.60 13.64
CA ASP A 76 9.34 13.01 13.42
C ASP A 76 7.87 13.24 13.81
N ARG A 77 7.59 14.41 14.40
CA ARG A 77 6.30 14.84 14.95
C ARG A 77 5.66 15.86 14.03
#